data_AF-A0A7X6MKC1-F1
#
_entry.id   AF-A0A7X6MKC1-F1
#
_cell.length_a   1.000
_cell.length_b   1.000
_cell.length_c   1.000
_cell.angle_alpha   90.00
_cell.angle_beta   90.00
_cell.angle_gamma   90.00
#
_symmetry.space_group_name_H-M   'P 1'
#
loop_
_entity.id
_entity.type
_entity.pdbx_description
1 polymer ?
#
loop_
_entity_poly.entity_id
_entity_poly.type
_entity_poly.pdbx_seq_one_letter_code
_entity_poly.pdbx_strand_id
1 'polypeptide(L)'
;MFAIATLMALVQQVSGTPYISGGDSPSGTDCSGLASWVSNMATGRPVYGDRFNTGNQERALLARGFKYGTQPGALVIGWNSGHTAVTLPDGTPVSSGEGGHGVRIGGGGAYQRQFSHHMYLPMAAEAPQDAPADAPLPFDAPPPPAPIEQMAGPAPIDPFAPPPPAPIDPFAPPPPADPMAAPAPMDPFAPPPPADAMPPAPPMDGPAPIMLDVPPPPAPPAPEEPAPIAI
;
A
#
# COMPACT_ATOMS: atom_id res chain seq x y z
N MET A 1 -14.62 -0.85 13.65
CA MET A 1 -14.52 -0.05 12.42
C MET A 1 -13.32 0.85 12.58
N PHE A 2 -12.33 0.84 11.66
CA PHE A 2 -11.13 1.66 11.80
C PHE A 2 -11.43 3.10 11.41
N ALA A 3 -10.96 4.04 12.23
CA ALA A 3 -11.08 5.48 11.98
C ALA A 3 -10.13 5.92 10.86
N ILE A 4 -10.54 6.93 10.09
CA ILE A 4 -9.72 7.52 9.02
C ILE A 4 -8.44 8.10 9.64
N ALA A 5 -8.56 8.69 10.83
CA ALA A 5 -7.45 9.23 11.60
C ALA A 5 -6.34 8.19 11.87
N THR A 6 -6.69 6.94 12.16
CA THR A 6 -5.68 5.91 12.45
C THR A 6 -4.91 5.52 11.18
N LEU A 7 -5.60 5.46 10.03
CA LEU A 7 -4.96 5.16 8.74
C LEU A 7 -3.98 6.27 8.34
N MET A 8 -4.37 7.53 8.57
CA MET A 8 -3.51 8.69 8.35
C MET A 8 -2.29 8.66 9.27
N ALA A 9 -2.47 8.31 10.55
CA ALA A 9 -1.37 8.20 11.49
C ALA A 9 -0.36 7.11 11.06
N LEU A 10 -0.83 5.95 10.61
CA LEU A 10 0.05 4.92 10.05
C LEU A 10 0.84 5.46 8.87
N VAL A 11 0.16 6.06 7.88
CA VAL A 11 0.80 6.57 6.66
C VAL A 11 1.85 7.64 6.98
N GLN A 12 1.55 8.55 7.91
CA GLN A 12 2.52 9.53 8.38
C GLN A 12 3.72 8.88 9.06
N GLN A 13 3.48 7.84 9.87
CA GLN A 13 4.53 7.09 10.56
C GLN A 13 5.46 6.33 9.59
N VAL A 14 4.90 5.73 8.53
CA VAL A 14 5.68 4.93 7.57
C VAL A 14 6.21 5.73 6.39
N SER A 15 5.87 7.03 6.29
CA SER A 15 6.41 7.89 5.25
C SER A 15 7.94 8.00 5.38
N GLY A 16 8.64 7.80 4.27
CA GLY A 16 10.11 7.75 4.23
C GLY A 16 10.70 6.35 4.41
N THR A 17 9.89 5.32 4.72
CA THR A 17 10.36 3.93 4.74
C THR A 17 10.96 3.54 3.38
N PRO A 18 12.19 2.99 3.32
CA PRO A 18 12.86 2.66 2.07
C PRO A 18 12.08 1.67 1.19
N TYR A 19 12.27 1.76 -0.12
CA TYR A 19 11.78 0.72 -1.03
C TYR A 19 12.66 -0.53 -0.92
N ILE A 20 12.07 -1.65 -0.53
CA ILE A 20 12.73 -2.96 -0.54
C ILE A 20 11.78 -3.94 -1.20
N SER A 21 12.21 -4.56 -2.30
CA SER A 21 11.45 -5.60 -2.97
C SER A 21 11.15 -6.74 -1.99
N GLY A 22 9.87 -7.04 -1.81
CA GLY A 22 9.42 -8.05 -0.86
C GLY A 22 9.40 -7.61 0.61
N GLY A 23 9.71 -6.35 0.91
CA GLY A 23 9.77 -5.85 2.28
C GLY A 23 8.40 -5.74 2.95
N ASP A 24 8.36 -6.10 4.23
CA ASP A 24 7.16 -6.12 5.08
C ASP A 24 7.49 -5.70 6.51
N SER A 25 8.35 -4.70 6.67
CA SER A 25 8.74 -4.17 7.97
C SER A 25 8.97 -2.66 7.92
N PRO A 26 9.08 -1.98 9.08
CA PRO A 26 9.45 -0.56 9.14
C PRO A 26 10.79 -0.23 8.44
N SER A 27 11.67 -1.22 8.28
CA SER A 27 12.98 -1.06 7.61
C SER A 27 12.88 -1.00 6.09
N GLY A 28 11.76 -1.41 5.50
CA GLY A 28 11.52 -1.27 4.07
C GLY A 28 10.32 -2.05 3.56
N THR A 29 9.72 -1.54 2.47
CA THR A 29 8.58 -2.17 1.81
C THR A 29 8.50 -1.87 0.33
N ASP A 30 7.92 -2.78 -0.43
CA ASP A 30 7.60 -2.56 -1.84
C ASP A 30 6.21 -1.93 -2.01
N CYS A 31 5.80 -1.70 -3.26
CA CYS A 31 4.50 -1.12 -3.58
C CYS A 31 3.33 -1.93 -3.00
N SER A 32 3.41 -3.25 -3.08
CA SER A 32 2.37 -4.16 -2.63
C SER A 32 2.39 -4.42 -1.13
N GLY A 33 3.55 -4.32 -0.48
CA GLY A 33 3.71 -4.36 0.96
C GLY A 33 3.04 -3.15 1.61
N LEU A 34 3.29 -1.94 1.09
CA LEU A 34 2.57 -0.75 1.54
C LEU A 34 1.04 -0.90 1.38
N ALA A 35 0.58 -1.35 0.21
CA ALA A 35 -0.85 -1.60 -0.01
C ALA A 35 -1.41 -2.64 0.98
N SER A 36 -0.61 -3.64 1.34
CA SER A 36 -0.97 -4.65 2.35
C SER A 36 -1.14 -4.04 3.72
N TRP A 37 -0.19 -3.19 4.17
CA TRP A 37 -0.24 -2.53 5.47
C TRP A 37 -1.50 -1.71 5.65
N VAL A 38 -1.80 -0.86 4.66
CA VAL A 38 -2.99 -0.02 4.67
C VAL A 38 -4.26 -0.89 4.67
N SER A 39 -4.31 -1.92 3.83
CA SER A 39 -5.47 -2.82 3.75
C SER A 39 -5.67 -3.62 5.04
N ASN A 40 -4.59 -4.09 5.65
CA ASN A 40 -4.61 -4.84 6.89
C ASN A 40 -5.13 -3.97 8.03
N MET A 41 -4.56 -2.77 8.18
CA MET A 41 -5.00 -1.82 9.19
C MET A 41 -6.48 -1.47 9.03
N ALA A 42 -6.92 -1.14 7.81
CA ALA A 42 -8.30 -0.77 7.55
C ALA A 42 -9.30 -1.88 7.86
N THR A 43 -8.84 -3.13 7.95
CA THR A 43 -9.67 -4.32 8.15
C THR A 43 -9.41 -5.05 9.46
N GLY A 44 -8.65 -4.43 10.36
CA GLY A 44 -8.37 -4.98 11.70
C GLY A 44 -7.42 -6.15 11.75
N ARG A 45 -6.55 -6.25 10.75
CA ARG A 45 -5.47 -7.23 10.71
C ARG A 45 -4.17 -6.59 11.20
N PRO A 46 -3.22 -7.39 11.70
CA PRO A 46 -1.86 -6.92 11.95
C PRO A 46 -1.29 -6.23 10.70
N VAL A 47 -0.68 -5.07 10.88
CA VAL A 47 -0.13 -4.26 9.77
C VAL A 47 0.90 -5.09 8.99
N TYR A 48 1.81 -5.74 9.71
CA TYR A 48 2.88 -6.58 9.17
C TYR A 48 2.52 -8.08 9.25
N GLY A 49 3.17 -8.91 8.44
CA GLY A 49 3.11 -10.37 8.51
C GLY A 49 1.94 -11.02 7.75
N ASP A 50 0.94 -10.25 7.32
CA ASP A 50 -0.16 -10.68 6.45
C ASP A 50 -0.12 -9.92 5.11
N ARG A 51 1.03 -9.95 4.44
CA ARG A 51 1.24 -9.26 3.16
C ARG A 51 0.65 -9.99 1.95
N PHE A 52 0.40 -9.24 0.90
CA PHE A 52 0.13 -9.72 -0.45
C PHE A 52 1.10 -9.09 -1.48
N ASN A 53 1.00 -9.53 -2.73
CA ASN A 53 1.72 -9.00 -3.89
C ASN A 53 0.73 -8.73 -5.05
N THR A 54 1.15 -8.02 -6.10
CA THR A 54 0.28 -7.68 -7.24
C THR A 54 -0.35 -8.92 -7.91
N GLY A 55 0.35 -10.07 -7.90
CA GLY A 55 -0.14 -11.32 -8.47
C GLY A 55 -1.29 -11.98 -7.70
N ASN A 56 -1.45 -11.71 -6.41
CA ASN A 56 -2.56 -12.23 -5.59
C ASN A 56 -3.42 -11.14 -4.93
N GLN A 57 -3.16 -9.87 -5.25
CA GLN A 57 -3.77 -8.69 -4.61
C GLN A 57 -5.29 -8.71 -4.68
N GLU A 58 -5.87 -9.04 -5.83
CA GLU A 58 -7.33 -9.10 -5.99
C GLU A 58 -8.00 -10.03 -4.97
N ARG A 59 -7.54 -11.28 -4.91
CA ARG A 59 -8.04 -12.28 -3.96
C ARG A 59 -7.84 -11.82 -2.51
N ALA A 60 -6.70 -11.20 -2.23
CA ALA A 60 -6.34 -10.74 -0.91
C ALA A 60 -7.24 -9.57 -0.45
N LEU A 61 -7.55 -8.64 -1.35
CA LEU A 61 -8.44 -7.50 -1.09
C LEU A 61 -9.90 -7.96 -0.92
N LEU A 62 -10.37 -8.91 -1.74
CA LEU A 62 -11.70 -9.51 -1.56
C LEU A 62 -11.85 -10.18 -0.19
N ALA A 63 -10.85 -10.94 0.25
CA ALA A 63 -10.83 -11.55 1.59
C ALA A 63 -10.80 -10.54 2.74
N ARG A 64 -10.48 -9.28 2.43
CA ARG A 64 -10.47 -8.12 3.32
C ARG A 64 -11.77 -7.29 3.19
N GLY A 65 -12.73 -7.71 2.37
CA GLY A 65 -14.03 -7.03 2.23
C GLY A 65 -14.02 -5.86 1.24
N PHE A 66 -12.96 -5.71 0.45
CA PHE A 66 -12.94 -4.74 -0.63
C PHE A 66 -13.92 -5.16 -1.74
N LYS A 67 -14.44 -4.15 -2.45
CA LYS A 67 -15.34 -4.28 -3.59
C LYS A 67 -14.64 -3.80 -4.86
N TYR A 68 -15.03 -4.32 -6.02
CA TYR A 68 -14.49 -3.87 -7.30
C TYR A 68 -14.88 -2.42 -7.62
N GLY A 69 -13.97 -1.70 -8.27
CA GLY A 69 -14.17 -0.32 -8.72
C GLY A 69 -13.59 0.70 -7.76
N THR A 70 -14.16 1.90 -7.78
CA THR A 70 -13.76 3.03 -6.94
C THR A 70 -15.00 3.67 -6.33
N GLN A 71 -14.83 4.34 -5.18
CA GLN A 71 -15.90 5.07 -4.53
C GLN A 71 -15.32 6.32 -3.84
N PRO A 72 -15.94 7.50 -4.00
CA PRO A 72 -15.57 8.68 -3.23
C PRO A 72 -15.69 8.42 -1.72
N GLY A 73 -14.75 8.96 -0.93
CA GLY A 73 -14.73 8.76 0.52
C GLY A 73 -14.34 7.35 0.99
N ALA A 74 -13.95 6.46 0.07
CA ALA A 74 -13.47 5.12 0.39
C ALA A 74 -11.95 5.05 0.34
N LEU A 75 -11.38 4.03 1.00
CA LEU A 75 -10.01 3.62 0.74
C LEU A 75 -9.99 2.93 -0.63
N VAL A 76 -9.20 3.43 -1.57
CA VAL A 76 -9.10 2.90 -2.94
C VAL A 76 -7.69 2.40 -3.21
N ILE A 77 -7.58 1.25 -3.87
CA ILE A 77 -6.31 0.65 -4.28
C ILE A 77 -6.39 0.37 -5.77
N GLY A 78 -5.43 0.92 -6.51
CA GLY A 78 -5.25 0.71 -7.94
C GLY A 78 -4.00 -0.14 -8.18
N TRP A 79 -4.06 -1.06 -9.13
CA TRP A 79 -2.91 -1.88 -9.51
C TRP A 79 -2.93 -2.36 -10.96
N ASN A 80 -1.77 -2.80 -11.42
CA ASN A 80 -1.55 -3.59 -12.64
C ASN A 80 -0.58 -4.75 -12.32
N SER A 81 0.00 -5.40 -13.33
CA SER A 81 0.90 -6.54 -13.10
C SER A 81 2.17 -6.20 -12.32
N GLY A 82 2.66 -4.95 -12.39
CA GLY A 82 3.96 -4.56 -11.85
C GLY A 82 3.92 -3.51 -10.73
N HIS A 83 2.80 -2.83 -10.52
CA HIS A 83 2.73 -1.74 -9.56
C HIS A 83 1.35 -1.60 -8.92
N THR A 84 1.33 -1.05 -7.71
CA THR A 84 0.11 -0.69 -6.99
C THR A 84 0.32 0.56 -6.15
N ALA A 85 -0.74 1.34 -5.99
CA ALA A 85 -0.76 2.50 -5.11
C ALA A 85 -2.13 2.67 -4.46
N VAL A 86 -2.15 3.48 -3.42
CA VAL A 86 -3.28 3.67 -2.52
C VAL A 86 -3.78 5.11 -2.60
N THR A 87 -5.08 5.31 -2.49
CA THR A 87 -5.69 6.60 -2.16
C THR A 87 -6.57 6.43 -0.93
N LEU A 88 -6.30 7.22 0.10
CA LEU A 88 -7.00 7.19 1.37
C LEU A 88 -8.41 7.82 1.24
N PRO A 89 -9.31 7.60 2.22
CA PRO A 89 -10.67 8.13 2.20
C PRO A 89 -10.80 9.64 2.03
N ASP A 90 -9.82 10.41 2.51
CA ASP A 90 -9.74 11.87 2.37
C ASP A 90 -9.21 12.32 1.00
N GLY A 91 -8.89 11.38 0.12
CA GLY A 91 -8.29 11.62 -1.20
C GLY A 91 -6.77 11.66 -1.19
N THR A 92 -6.10 11.51 -0.03
CA THR A 92 -4.65 11.55 0.07
C THR A 92 -4.00 10.36 -0.67
N PRO A 93 -3.16 10.60 -1.69
CA PRO A 93 -2.45 9.52 -2.38
C PRO A 93 -1.24 9.05 -1.59
N VAL A 94 -0.99 7.74 -1.59
CA VAL A 94 0.17 7.11 -0.93
C VAL A 94 0.72 6.03 -1.84
N SER A 95 2.04 6.01 -2.02
CA SER A 95 2.73 5.05 -2.88
C SER A 95 4.08 4.65 -2.30
N SER A 96 4.58 3.49 -2.71
CA SER A 96 5.97 3.06 -2.52
C SER A 96 6.49 2.53 -3.84
N GLY A 97 7.73 2.86 -4.19
CA GLY A 97 8.39 2.45 -5.44
C GLY A 97 8.16 3.40 -6.62
N GLU A 98 7.26 4.35 -6.50
CA GLU A 98 6.96 5.30 -7.57
C GLU A 98 8.12 6.31 -7.71
N GLY A 99 8.78 6.31 -8.87
CA GLY A 99 10.02 7.07 -9.10
C GLY A 99 11.27 6.43 -8.49
N GLY A 100 11.20 5.15 -8.06
CA GLY A 100 12.32 4.48 -7.37
C GLY A 100 12.48 4.88 -5.90
N HIS A 101 11.51 5.61 -5.36
CA HIS A 101 11.51 6.05 -3.96
C HIS A 101 10.77 5.09 -3.04
N GLY A 102 11.03 5.19 -1.74
CA GLY A 102 10.27 4.47 -0.71
C GLY A 102 8.84 4.98 -0.54
N VAL A 103 8.25 4.67 0.61
CA VAL A 103 6.90 5.11 0.99
C VAL A 103 6.84 6.63 1.01
N ARG A 104 5.85 7.20 0.32
CA ARG A 104 5.59 8.64 0.31
C ARG A 104 4.11 8.95 0.22
N ILE A 105 3.75 10.08 0.83
CA ILE A 105 2.50 10.77 0.58
C ILE A 105 2.67 11.62 -0.69
N GLY A 106 1.72 11.54 -1.61
CA GLY A 106 1.78 12.25 -2.89
C GLY A 106 1.76 11.32 -4.11
N GLY A 107 1.85 11.93 -5.30
CA GLY A 107 1.72 11.21 -6.58
C GLY A 107 0.25 11.05 -7.01
N GLY A 108 0.00 10.14 -7.96
CA GLY A 108 -1.35 9.92 -8.50
C GLY A 108 -2.23 8.97 -7.66
N GLY A 109 -1.65 8.33 -6.63
CA GLY A 109 -2.36 7.35 -5.79
C GLY A 109 -2.98 6.23 -6.62
N ALA A 110 -4.12 5.70 -6.19
CA ALA A 110 -4.84 4.64 -6.88
C ALA A 110 -5.44 5.05 -8.24
N TYR A 111 -5.45 6.34 -8.61
CA TYR A 111 -6.11 6.84 -9.82
C TYR A 111 -5.15 7.10 -10.99
N GLN A 112 -3.94 6.57 -10.92
CA GLN A 112 -2.99 6.67 -12.03
C GLN A 112 -3.50 5.93 -13.26
N ARG A 113 -3.33 6.52 -14.45
CA ARG A 113 -3.80 5.94 -15.72
C ARG A 113 -3.24 4.56 -16.05
N GLN A 114 -2.12 4.18 -15.43
CA GLN A 114 -1.45 2.90 -15.64
C GLN A 114 -2.15 1.71 -14.97
N PHE A 115 -3.06 1.95 -14.01
CA PHE A 115 -3.72 0.87 -13.29
C PHE A 115 -4.93 0.36 -14.06
N SER A 116 -4.95 -0.94 -14.32
CA SER A 116 -6.04 -1.64 -15.00
C SER A 116 -7.08 -2.19 -14.02
N HIS A 117 -6.73 -2.32 -12.74
CA HIS A 117 -7.61 -2.84 -11.70
C HIS A 117 -7.75 -1.85 -10.57
N HIS A 118 -8.97 -1.80 -10.01
CA HIS A 118 -9.29 -0.95 -8.88
C HIS A 118 -10.24 -1.70 -7.94
N MET A 119 -9.98 -1.56 -6.65
CA MET A 119 -10.89 -2.01 -5.60
C MET A 119 -10.94 -0.98 -4.48
N TYR A 120 -12.06 -0.94 -3.78
CA TYR A 120 -12.29 0.00 -2.71
C TYR A 120 -12.87 -0.66 -1.46
N LEU A 121 -12.56 -0.09 -0.31
CA LEU A 121 -13.17 -0.43 0.98
C LEU A 121 -13.95 0.77 1.48
N PRO A 122 -15.29 0.67 1.61
CA PRO A 122 -16.10 1.73 2.22
C PRO A 122 -15.61 2.02 3.65
N MET A 123 -15.32 3.28 3.94
CA MET A 123 -14.96 3.77 5.27
C MET A 123 -16.07 4.71 5.73
N ALA A 124 -16.42 4.69 7.02
CA ALA A 124 -17.32 5.71 7.56
C ALA A 124 -16.57 7.03 7.61
N ALA A 125 -17.16 8.08 7.06
CA ALA A 125 -16.75 9.42 7.42
C ALA A 125 -17.05 9.59 8.90
N GLU A 126 -16.03 9.84 9.72
CA GLU A 126 -16.24 10.28 11.09
C GLU A 126 -17.07 11.57 11.01
N ALA A 127 -18.31 11.51 11.52
CA ALA A 127 -19.03 12.72 11.85
C ALA A 127 -18.14 13.51 12.82
N PRO A 128 -18.08 14.85 12.72
CA PRO A 128 -17.45 15.64 13.76
C PRO A 128 -18.05 15.18 15.09
N GLN A 129 -17.20 14.82 16.05
CA GLN A 129 -17.61 14.75 17.45
C GLN A 129 -17.92 16.20 17.89
N ASP A 130 -19.05 16.74 17.42
CA ASP A 130 -19.79 17.82 18.07
C ASP A 130 -20.07 17.34 19.49
N ALA A 131 -20.00 18.12 20.55
CA ALA A 131 -19.57 19.49 20.81
C ALA A 131 -19.53 19.57 22.36
N PRO A 132 -18.84 20.54 22.97
CA PRO A 132 -18.71 20.61 24.42
C PRO A 132 -20.08 20.70 25.13
N ALA A 133 -20.14 20.08 26.31
CA ALA A 133 -21.28 20.08 27.20
C ALA A 133 -21.59 21.48 27.72
N ASP A 134 -22.30 22.30 26.95
CA ASP A 134 -22.95 23.51 27.45
C ASP A 134 -24.07 23.95 26.51
N ALA A 135 -25.24 23.31 26.65
CA ALA A 135 -26.52 23.87 26.23
C ALA A 135 -27.44 23.85 27.47
N PRO A 136 -28.04 24.99 27.88
CA PRO A 136 -28.88 25.03 29.08
C PRO A 136 -30.17 24.23 28.82
N LEU A 137 -30.39 23.17 29.60
CA LEU A 137 -31.65 22.41 29.55
C LEU A 137 -32.80 23.28 30.10
N PRO A 138 -33.99 23.28 29.47
CA PRO A 138 -35.18 23.83 30.10
C PRO A 138 -35.50 23.02 31.37
N PHE A 139 -35.62 23.73 32.49
CA PHE A 139 -36.12 23.18 33.77
C PHE A 139 -37.45 22.45 33.55
N ASP A 140 -37.63 21.32 34.24
CA ASP A 140 -38.82 20.43 34.25
C ASP A 140 -38.84 19.20 33.31
N ALA A 141 -37.72 18.48 33.20
CA ALA A 141 -37.75 17.05 32.85
C ALA A 141 -37.17 16.22 34.00
N PRO A 142 -37.84 15.12 34.44
CA PRO A 142 -37.24 14.22 35.41
C PRO A 142 -35.94 13.64 34.82
N PRO A 143 -34.89 13.48 35.64
CA PRO A 143 -33.62 12.97 35.14
C PRO A 143 -33.82 11.58 34.51
N PRO A 144 -33.16 11.26 33.38
CA PRO A 144 -33.10 9.89 32.93
C PRO A 144 -32.50 9.03 34.05
N PRO A 145 -32.94 7.79 34.23
CA PRO A 145 -32.35 6.91 35.23
C PRO A 145 -30.85 6.80 34.96
N ALA A 146 -30.04 7.11 35.97
CA ALA A 146 -28.60 6.93 35.90
C ALA A 146 -28.31 5.50 35.42
N PRO A 147 -27.35 5.29 34.49
CA PRO A 147 -26.81 3.96 34.27
C PRO A 147 -26.28 3.51 35.62
N ILE A 148 -26.89 2.46 36.17
CA ILE A 148 -26.35 1.75 37.31
C ILE A 148 -24.98 1.29 36.81
N GLU A 149 -23.91 1.87 37.34
CA GLU A 149 -22.55 1.41 37.12
C GLU A 149 -22.53 -0.06 37.50
N GLN A 150 -22.63 -0.91 36.47
CA GLN A 150 -22.39 -2.32 36.62
C GLN A 150 -20.89 -2.43 36.82
N MET A 151 -20.49 -2.33 38.09
CA MET A 151 -19.16 -2.66 38.56
C MET A 151 -18.91 -4.13 38.16
N ALA A 152 -18.36 -4.33 36.97
CA ALA A 152 -17.69 -5.57 36.62
C ALA A 152 -16.42 -5.58 37.46
N GLY A 153 -16.52 -6.21 38.64
CA GLY A 153 -15.36 -6.55 39.44
C GLY A 153 -14.36 -7.37 38.62
N PRO A 154 -13.08 -7.40 39.03
CA PRO A 154 -12.06 -8.16 38.33
C PRO A 154 -12.52 -9.62 38.17
N ALA A 155 -12.40 -10.15 36.96
CA ALA A 155 -12.70 -11.54 36.67
C ALA A 155 -11.93 -12.46 37.65
N PRO A 156 -12.51 -13.58 38.11
CA PRO A 156 -11.82 -14.51 38.99
C PRO A 156 -10.53 -14.98 38.30
N ILE A 157 -9.41 -14.72 38.98
CA ILE A 157 -8.09 -15.19 38.58
C ILE A 157 -8.13 -16.70 38.72
N ASP A 158 -8.09 -17.42 37.60
CA ASP A 158 -7.96 -18.86 37.59
C ASP A 158 -6.54 -19.22 38.10
N PRO A 159 -6.38 -19.83 39.29
CA PRO A 159 -5.06 -20.04 39.91
C PRO A 159 -4.20 -21.06 39.15
N PHE A 160 -4.75 -21.70 38.12
CA PHE A 160 -4.06 -22.62 37.21
C PHE A 160 -3.81 -22.04 35.81
N ALA A 161 -4.20 -20.79 35.54
CA ALA A 161 -3.86 -20.14 34.28
C ALA A 161 -2.34 -19.88 34.22
N PRO A 162 -1.66 -20.19 33.10
CA PRO A 162 -0.27 -19.80 32.91
C PRO A 162 -0.18 -18.26 32.98
N PRO A 163 0.90 -17.71 33.58
CA PRO A 163 1.06 -16.27 33.65
C PRO A 163 1.07 -15.66 32.23
N PRO A 164 0.51 -14.44 32.07
CA PRO A 164 0.60 -13.75 30.79
C PRO A 164 2.08 -13.60 30.38
N PRO A 165 2.41 -13.76 29.09
CA PRO A 165 3.78 -13.57 28.61
C PRO A 165 4.26 -12.17 28.98
N ALA A 166 5.50 -12.08 29.47
CA ALA A 166 6.09 -10.80 29.84
C ALA A 166 6.07 -9.83 28.64
N PRO A 167 5.85 -8.52 28.87
CA PRO A 167 5.99 -7.52 27.83
C PRO A 167 7.38 -7.66 27.19
N ILE A 168 7.41 -7.81 25.87
CA ILE A 168 8.67 -7.79 25.13
C ILE A 168 9.15 -6.34 25.15
N ASP A 169 10.22 -6.06 25.88
CA ASP A 169 10.85 -4.75 25.87
C ASP A 169 11.39 -4.47 24.45
N PRO A 170 10.83 -3.50 23.70
CA PRO A 170 11.26 -3.22 22.33
C PRO A 170 12.67 -2.60 22.27
N PHE A 171 13.26 -2.30 23.42
CA PHE A 171 14.62 -1.80 23.60
C PHE A 171 15.56 -2.84 24.22
N ALA A 172 15.10 -4.06 24.50
CA ALA A 172 15.98 -5.13 24.95
C ALA A 172 16.97 -5.47 23.82
N PRO A 173 18.28 -5.52 24.10
CA PRO A 173 19.24 -5.99 23.12
C PRO A 173 18.88 -7.44 22.73
N PRO A 174 19.04 -7.84 21.46
CA PRO A 174 18.81 -9.23 21.07
C PRO A 174 19.68 -10.16 21.93
N PRO A 175 19.19 -11.36 22.28
CA PRO A 175 20.03 -12.34 22.95
C PRO A 175 21.31 -12.55 22.13
N PRO A 176 22.47 -12.72 22.78
CA PRO A 176 23.71 -13.00 22.05
C PRO A 176 23.47 -14.24 21.20
N ALA A 177 23.72 -14.12 19.88
CA ALA A 177 23.66 -15.25 18.99
C ALA A 177 24.61 -16.33 19.53
N ASP A 178 24.09 -17.53 19.81
CA ASP A 178 24.92 -18.67 20.19
C ASP A 178 25.98 -18.87 19.10
N PRO A 179 27.28 -18.65 19.38
CA PRO A 179 28.33 -18.84 18.38
C PRO A 179 28.51 -20.32 18.00
N MET A 180 27.76 -21.22 18.65
CA MET A 180 27.77 -22.67 18.47
C MET A 180 26.52 -23.21 17.76
N ALA A 181 25.57 -22.35 17.36
CA ALA A 181 24.49 -22.75 16.47
C ALA A 181 25.06 -22.94 15.06
N ALA A 182 25.55 -24.15 14.79
CA ALA A 182 25.98 -24.52 13.46
C ALA A 182 24.80 -24.30 12.47
N PRO A 183 25.05 -23.74 11.27
CA PRO A 183 24.05 -23.70 10.23
C PRO A 183 23.51 -25.12 10.02
N ALA A 184 22.20 -25.26 9.87
CA ALA A 184 21.60 -26.55 9.55
C ALA A 184 22.37 -27.19 8.38
N PRO A 185 22.77 -28.48 8.46
CA PRO A 185 23.52 -29.11 7.39
C PRO A 185 22.69 -29.03 6.11
N MET A 186 23.22 -28.33 5.11
CA MET A 186 22.69 -28.41 3.76
C MET A 186 22.84 -29.85 3.31
N ASP A 187 21.72 -30.55 3.11
CA ASP A 187 21.73 -31.89 2.55
C ASP A 187 22.26 -31.81 1.11
N PRO A 188 23.47 -32.35 0.82
CA PRO A 188 24.08 -32.23 -0.51
C PRO A 188 23.33 -33.05 -1.57
N PHE A 189 22.35 -33.86 -1.17
CA PHE A 189 21.47 -34.62 -2.05
C PHE A 189 20.06 -34.06 -2.13
N ALA A 190 19.75 -32.96 -1.43
CA ALA A 190 18.49 -32.27 -1.65
C ALA A 190 18.43 -31.81 -3.12
N PRO A 191 17.33 -32.10 -3.84
CA PRO A 191 17.14 -31.55 -5.17
C PRO A 191 17.17 -30.03 -5.06
N PRO A 192 17.79 -29.32 -6.03
CA PRO A 192 17.73 -27.87 -6.03
C PRO A 192 16.26 -27.44 -5.97
N PRO A 193 15.94 -26.32 -5.29
CA PRO A 193 14.61 -25.74 -5.40
C PRO A 193 14.25 -25.64 -6.89
N PRO A 194 12.98 -25.89 -7.28
CA PRO A 194 12.59 -25.75 -8.66
C PRO A 194 13.04 -24.37 -9.11
N ALA A 195 13.87 -24.31 -10.15
CA ALA A 195 14.18 -23.04 -10.78
C ALA A 195 12.83 -22.48 -11.18
N ASP A 196 12.38 -21.43 -10.49
CA ASP A 196 11.29 -20.61 -10.98
C ASP A 196 11.64 -20.33 -12.42
N ALA A 197 10.81 -20.85 -13.33
CA ALA A 197 11.03 -20.69 -14.75
C ALA A 197 11.23 -19.20 -14.95
N MET A 198 12.47 -18.81 -15.28
CA MET A 198 12.73 -17.44 -15.62
C MET A 198 11.68 -17.08 -16.67
N PRO A 199 10.91 -16.00 -16.50
CA PRO A 199 10.09 -15.53 -17.59
C PRO A 199 11.01 -15.43 -18.81
N PRO A 200 10.57 -15.87 -20.01
CA PRO A 200 11.39 -15.77 -21.20
C PRO A 200 11.95 -14.34 -21.22
N ALA A 201 13.27 -14.23 -21.33
CA ALA A 201 13.90 -12.93 -21.47
C ALA A 201 13.10 -12.19 -22.55
N PRO A 202 12.65 -10.94 -22.30
CA PRO A 202 12.09 -10.15 -23.39
C PRO A 202 13.08 -10.25 -24.54
N PRO A 203 12.63 -10.37 -25.80
CA PRO A 203 13.54 -10.35 -26.93
C PRO A 203 14.47 -9.16 -26.68
N MET A 204 15.77 -9.45 -26.65
CA MET A 204 16.76 -8.39 -26.69
C MET A 204 16.44 -7.64 -27.97
N ASP A 205 15.73 -6.52 -27.83
CA ASP A 205 15.68 -5.51 -28.86
C ASP A 205 17.15 -5.18 -29.08
N GLY A 206 17.70 -5.74 -30.16
CA GLY A 206 18.95 -5.26 -30.70
C GLY A 206 18.84 -3.75 -30.79
N PRO A 207 19.94 -3.01 -30.64
CA PRO A 207 19.91 -1.56 -30.72
C PRO A 207 19.10 -1.19 -31.95
N ALA A 208 18.01 -0.42 -31.74
CA ALA A 208 17.22 0.09 -32.83
C ALA A 208 18.20 0.66 -33.87
N PRO A 209 18.03 0.39 -35.18
CA PRO A 209 18.90 1.01 -36.17
C PRO A 209 18.86 2.51 -35.90
N ILE A 210 20.03 3.09 -35.64
CA ILE A 210 20.19 4.53 -35.62
C ILE A 210 19.83 4.97 -37.03
N MET A 211 18.57 5.31 -37.24
CA MET A 211 18.13 6.08 -38.38
C MET A 211 18.85 7.41 -38.21
N LEU A 212 20.00 7.52 -38.86
CA LEU A 212 20.67 8.78 -39.05
C LEU A 212 19.65 9.64 -39.81
N ASP A 213 19.05 10.61 -39.11
CA ASP A 213 18.16 11.60 -39.73
C ASP A 213 19.04 12.45 -40.66
N VAL A 214 19.31 11.90 -41.84
CA VAL A 214 19.95 12.60 -42.94
C VAL A 214 18.84 13.41 -43.59
N PRO A 215 18.87 14.75 -43.49
CA PRO A 215 17.86 15.56 -44.13
C PRO A 215 17.89 15.29 -45.65
N PRO A 216 16.71 15.24 -46.31
CA PRO A 216 16.64 15.00 -47.74
C PRO A 216 17.43 16.07 -48.51
N PRO A 217 18.10 15.72 -49.62
CA PRO A 217 18.81 16.70 -50.43
C PRO A 217 17.86 17.80 -50.91
N PRO A 218 18.32 19.05 -51.04
CA PRO A 218 17.48 20.15 -51.51
C PRO A 218 16.89 19.83 -52.88
N ALA A 219 15.62 20.19 -53.07
CA ALA A 219 14.94 20.00 -54.34
C ALA A 219 15.71 20.66 -55.50
N PRO A 220 15.76 20.04 -56.69
CA PRO A 220 16.37 20.67 -57.86
C PRO A 220 15.65 22.00 -58.17
N PRO A 221 16.36 23.01 -58.69
CA PRO A 221 15.75 24.28 -59.05
C PRO A 221 14.63 24.06 -60.06
N ALA A 222 13.52 24.80 -59.88
CA ALA A 222 12.38 24.75 -60.79
C ALA A 222 12.83 25.08 -62.23
N PRO A 223 12.26 24.42 -63.25
CA PRO A 223 12.54 24.77 -64.63
C PRO A 223 12.15 26.23 -64.89
N GLU A 224 13.05 27.01 -65.49
CA GLU A 224 12.76 28.37 -65.94
C GLU A 224 11.56 28.36 -66.88
N GLU A 225 10.56 29.19 -66.59
CA GLU A 225 9.42 29.41 -67.49
C GLU A 225 9.95 29.96 -68.84
N PRO A 226 9.49 29.41 -69.98
CA PRO A 226 9.82 30.01 -71.26
C PRO A 226 9.22 31.41 -71.36
N ALA A 227 10.05 32.35 -71.84
CA ALA A 227 9.70 33.76 -72.01
C ALA A 227 8.37 33.95 -72.78
N PRO A 228 7.59 35.00 -72.45
CA PRO A 228 6.30 35.23 -73.10
C PRO A 228 6.51 35.52 -74.59
N ILE A 229 5.87 34.72 -75.44
CA ILE A 229 5.71 35.02 -76.86
C ILE A 229 4.76 36.21 -76.96
N ALA A 230 5.29 37.36 -77.34
CA ALA A 230 4.49 38.47 -77.83
C ALA A 230 4.02 38.15 -79.27
N ILE A 231 2.76 38.51 -79.55
CA ILE A 231 2.11 38.42 -80.86
C ILE A 231 2.79 39.37 -81.85
#